data_AF-A0A1F7F555-F1
#
_entry.id   AF-A0A1F7F555-F1
#
_cell.length_a   1.000
_cell.length_b   1.000
_cell.length_c   1.000
_cell.angle_alpha   90.00
_cell.angle_beta   90.00
_cell.angle_gamma   90.00
#
_symmetry.space_group_name_H-M   'P 1'
#
loop_
_entity.id
_entity.type
_entity.pdbx_description
1 polymer ?
#
loop_
_entity_poly.entity_id
_entity_poly.type
_entity_poly.pdbx_seq_one_letter_code
_entity_poly.pdbx_strand_id
1 'polypeptide(L)'
;MKARVTEHLLSFVLVALVLICALFILKSRQDTARTASLSGIRDYTSLSFMDYDDPFQRALLRDVMDIYFPGSHDRNDSLVTAALRYRQEAFNRSVQTSDMREELSAAKAVQLFGMYLKFLFVYVLVMAISWYGVQTLAVWRFVAERREPIPGRRVRQYFLRALSIGASLVLFSPAYVIAYSVRTEFNTDTLFFMVLLGVVSNGLLMTYANKFHAFLTAESRKGYVETALAKNLRNTWDTRTGISLAAIVRPLKRFDGHVFNHIFMNARVQYFSTIKEQASFLITGLIIIEMALNIHGHFSYEMLRQLLYGNYDIVIAIILGIFFTVKATEMAADYLAHKEWLKYENH
;
A
#
# COMPACT_ATOMS: atom_id res chain seq x y z
N MET A 1 3.35 -24.03 13.23
CA MET A 1 4.28 -22.94 12.84
C MET A 1 5.26 -23.32 11.73
N LYS A 2 5.99 -24.46 11.84
CA LYS A 2 7.01 -24.88 10.85
C LYS A 2 6.50 -24.89 9.40
N ALA A 3 5.33 -25.50 9.15
CA ALA A 3 4.71 -25.55 7.81
C ALA A 3 4.37 -24.17 7.20
N ARG A 4 3.82 -23.25 8.01
CA ARG A 4 3.53 -21.88 7.54
C ARG A 4 4.80 -21.07 7.26
N VAL A 5 5.84 -21.26 8.07
CA VAL A 5 7.14 -20.59 7.84
C VAL A 5 7.78 -21.11 6.54
N THR A 6 7.68 -22.41 6.26
CA THR A 6 8.17 -22.98 5.00
C THR A 6 7.36 -22.51 3.79
N GLU A 7 6.04 -22.36 3.91
CA GLU A 7 5.20 -21.76 2.86
C GLU A 7 5.59 -20.31 2.57
N HIS A 8 5.80 -19.51 3.61
CA HIS A 8 6.25 -18.12 3.47
C HIS A 8 7.63 -18.03 2.79
N LEU A 9 8.59 -18.87 3.22
CA LEU A 9 9.92 -18.96 2.60
C LEU A 9 9.86 -19.43 1.13
N LEU A 10 9.02 -20.42 0.82
CA LEU A 10 8.84 -20.89 -0.54
C LEU A 10 8.25 -19.80 -1.43
N SER A 11 7.24 -19.07 -0.93
CA SER A 11 6.63 -17.94 -1.65
C SER A 11 7.64 -16.81 -1.87
N PHE A 12 8.52 -16.57 -0.90
CA PHE A 12 9.59 -15.58 -0.99
C PHE A 12 10.56 -15.94 -2.13
N VAL A 13 11.06 -17.17 -2.12
CA VAL A 13 12.01 -17.66 -3.13
C VAL A 13 11.37 -17.67 -4.52
N LEU A 14 10.13 -18.15 -4.64
CA LEU A 14 9.44 -18.26 -5.92
C LEU A 14 9.18 -16.89 -6.55
N VAL A 15 8.65 -15.93 -5.79
CA VAL A 15 8.36 -14.59 -6.32
C VAL A 15 9.65 -13.83 -6.62
N ALA A 16 10.67 -13.94 -5.76
CA ALA A 16 11.98 -13.35 -6.04
C ALA A 16 12.58 -13.93 -7.34
N LEU A 17 12.51 -15.25 -7.53
CA LEU A 17 13.02 -15.90 -8.74
C LEU A 17 12.24 -15.48 -9.98
N VAL A 18 10.91 -15.41 -9.93
CA VAL A 18 10.07 -14.92 -11.04
C VAL A 18 10.41 -13.47 -11.41
N LEU A 19 10.57 -12.58 -10.42
CA LEU A 19 10.90 -11.17 -10.66
C LEU A 19 12.33 -11.00 -11.17
N ILE A 20 13.29 -11.79 -10.69
CA ILE A 20 14.67 -11.80 -11.21
C ILE A 20 14.72 -12.35 -12.64
N CYS A 21 13.98 -13.42 -12.94
CA CYS A 21 13.84 -13.92 -14.30
C CYS A 21 13.19 -12.89 -15.22
N ALA A 22 12.15 -12.19 -14.75
CA ALA A 22 11.51 -11.11 -15.51
C ALA A 22 12.49 -9.97 -15.79
N LEU A 23 13.31 -9.55 -14.81
CA LEU A 23 14.39 -8.58 -14.99
C LEU A 23 15.36 -9.04 -16.08
N PHE A 24 15.82 -10.28 -16.01
CA PHE A 24 16.79 -10.81 -16.97
C PHE A 24 16.22 -10.89 -18.38
N ILE A 25 14.95 -11.30 -18.52
CA ILE A 25 14.24 -11.36 -19.81
C ILE A 25 14.02 -9.97 -20.39
N LEU A 26 13.58 -9.00 -19.58
CA LEU A 26 13.34 -7.64 -20.02
C LEU A 26 14.64 -6.96 -20.45
N LYS A 27 15.70 -7.12 -19.67
CA LYS A 27 17.04 -6.62 -20.00
C LYS A 27 17.58 -7.26 -21.28
N SER A 28 17.51 -8.59 -21.37
CA SER A 28 17.93 -9.32 -22.58
C SER A 28 17.15 -8.90 -23.83
N ARG A 29 15.83 -8.67 -23.72
CA ARG A 29 15.02 -8.18 -24.84
C ARG A 29 15.37 -6.75 -25.24
N GLN A 30 15.62 -5.86 -24.27
CA GLN A 30 16.05 -4.49 -24.54
C GLN A 30 17.44 -4.46 -25.23
N ASP A 31 18.38 -5.27 -24.75
CA ASP A 31 19.73 -5.35 -25.34
C ASP A 31 19.71 -5.97 -26.74
N THR A 32 18.89 -7.00 -26.96
CA THR A 32 18.72 -7.65 -28.28
C THR A 32 18.04 -6.71 -29.28
N ALA A 33 16.96 -6.01 -28.86
CA ALA A 33 16.27 -5.05 -29.71
C ALA A 33 17.17 -3.86 -30.10
N ARG A 34 18.02 -3.39 -29.18
CA ARG A 34 19.03 -2.35 -29.45
C ARG A 34 20.09 -2.82 -30.43
N THR A 35 20.61 -4.03 -30.25
CA THR A 35 21.68 -4.54 -31.11
C THR A 35 21.18 -4.77 -32.53
N ALA A 36 19.96 -5.28 -32.68
CA ALA A 36 19.31 -5.49 -33.97
C ALA A 36 18.91 -4.19 -34.69
N SER A 37 18.48 -3.15 -33.95
CA SER A 37 18.18 -1.84 -34.55
C SER A 37 19.46 -1.09 -34.96
N LEU A 38 20.54 -1.19 -34.17
CA LEU A 38 21.82 -0.54 -34.48
C LEU A 38 22.52 -1.13 -35.72
N SER A 39 22.43 -2.44 -35.95
CA SER A 39 23.13 -3.09 -37.08
C SER A 39 22.55 -2.77 -38.45
N GLY A 40 21.25 -2.45 -38.55
CA GLY A 40 20.56 -2.18 -39.82
C GLY A 40 20.44 -0.71 -40.23
N ILE A 41 20.65 0.22 -39.29
CA ILE A 41 20.33 1.65 -39.46
C ILE A 41 21.58 2.54 -39.35
N ARG A 42 22.75 1.96 -39.07
CA ARG A 42 24.00 2.71 -38.87
C ARG A 42 24.34 3.62 -40.06
N ASP A 43 24.03 3.19 -41.27
CA ASP A 43 24.30 3.96 -42.49
C ASP A 43 23.28 5.09 -42.72
N TYR A 44 22.03 4.91 -42.29
CA TYR A 44 20.92 5.86 -42.52
C TYR A 44 20.78 6.94 -41.44
N THR A 45 21.34 6.71 -40.24
CA THR A 45 21.29 7.66 -39.11
C THR A 45 22.17 8.90 -39.27
N SER A 46 23.04 8.92 -40.28
CA SER A 46 23.95 10.01 -40.61
C SER A 46 23.30 11.16 -41.42
N LEU A 47 22.06 10.98 -41.90
CA LEU A 47 21.35 11.98 -42.70
C LEU A 47 20.76 13.07 -41.78
N SER A 48 21.54 14.12 -41.52
CA SER A 48 21.17 15.21 -40.61
C SER A 48 20.15 16.21 -41.17
N PHE A 49 19.68 16.04 -42.41
CA PHE A 49 18.90 17.04 -43.13
C PHE A 49 17.38 16.81 -43.14
N MET A 50 16.89 15.68 -42.63
CA MET A 50 15.47 15.33 -42.67
C MET A 50 14.85 15.36 -41.26
N ASP A 51 13.71 16.05 -41.14
CA ASP A 51 12.88 16.12 -39.96
C ASP A 51 11.81 15.02 -40.02
N TYR A 52 12.07 13.94 -39.30
CA TYR A 52 11.25 12.73 -39.33
C TYR A 52 9.97 12.79 -38.48
N ASP A 53 9.81 13.87 -37.69
CA ASP A 53 8.61 14.14 -36.92
C ASP A 53 7.48 14.71 -37.79
N ASP A 54 7.84 15.30 -38.94
CA ASP A 54 6.90 15.75 -39.95
C ASP A 54 6.30 14.55 -40.72
N PRO A 55 4.96 14.34 -40.69
CA PRO A 55 4.28 13.28 -41.43
C PRO A 55 4.58 13.32 -42.94
N PHE A 56 4.83 14.51 -43.50
CA PHE A 56 5.13 14.70 -44.90
C PHE A 56 6.51 14.15 -45.28
N GLN A 57 7.55 14.50 -44.52
CA GLN A 57 8.91 14.03 -44.79
C GLN A 57 9.06 12.52 -44.56
N ARG A 58 8.26 11.95 -43.66
CA ARG A 58 8.14 10.51 -43.47
C ARG A 58 7.56 9.80 -44.69
N ALA A 59 6.47 10.33 -45.24
CA ALA A 59 5.87 9.81 -46.46
C ALA A 59 6.86 9.93 -47.63
N LEU A 60 7.53 11.08 -47.74
CA LEU A 60 8.55 11.32 -48.76
C LEU A 60 9.72 10.32 -48.67
N LEU A 61 10.23 10.01 -47.47
CA LEU A 61 11.29 9.01 -47.31
C LEU A 61 10.82 7.62 -47.76
N ARG A 62 9.59 7.22 -47.39
CA ARG A 62 9.02 5.94 -47.84
C ARG A 62 8.91 5.88 -49.36
N ASP A 63 8.37 6.92 -49.97
CA ASP A 63 8.20 7.00 -51.42
C ASP A 63 9.56 6.97 -52.14
N VAL A 64 10.55 7.71 -51.65
CA VAL A 64 11.92 7.69 -52.19
C VAL A 64 12.53 6.29 -52.07
N MET A 65 12.41 5.64 -50.92
CA MET A 65 12.93 4.29 -50.71
C MET A 65 12.27 3.26 -51.63
N ASP A 66 10.96 3.39 -51.90
CA ASP A 66 10.24 2.51 -52.81
C ASP A 66 10.58 2.75 -54.28
N ILE A 67 10.91 3.99 -54.66
CA ILE A 67 11.40 4.34 -56.00
C ILE A 67 12.81 3.76 -56.23
N TYR A 68 13.71 3.87 -55.25
CA TYR A 68 15.09 3.39 -55.38
C TYR A 68 15.24 1.88 -55.14
N PHE A 69 14.34 1.26 -54.37
CA PHE A 69 14.33 -0.19 -54.09
C PHE A 69 12.95 -0.81 -54.39
N PRO A 70 12.56 -0.88 -55.67
CA PRO A 70 11.26 -1.40 -56.07
C PRO A 70 11.08 -2.88 -55.71
N GLY A 71 9.88 -3.25 -55.24
CA GLY A 71 9.52 -4.62 -54.85
C GLY A 71 9.89 -5.01 -53.42
N SER A 72 10.41 -4.08 -52.61
CA SER A 72 10.83 -4.32 -51.23
C SER A 72 10.09 -3.44 -50.20
N HIS A 73 8.83 -3.11 -50.47
CA HIS A 73 8.00 -2.20 -49.66
C HIS A 73 7.98 -2.55 -48.17
N ASP A 74 7.78 -3.83 -47.81
CA ASP A 74 7.77 -4.26 -46.40
C ASP A 74 9.14 -4.08 -45.70
N ARG A 75 10.23 -4.24 -46.47
CA ARG A 75 11.59 -4.03 -45.97
C ARG A 75 11.87 -2.53 -45.81
N ASN A 76 11.42 -1.71 -46.75
CA ASN A 76 11.57 -0.26 -46.68
C ASN A 76 10.75 0.31 -45.52
N ASP A 77 9.52 -0.15 -45.33
CA ASP A 77 8.67 0.32 -44.24
C ASP A 77 9.20 -0.07 -42.87
N SER A 78 9.73 -1.30 -42.74
CA SER A 78 10.39 -1.74 -41.51
C SER A 78 11.68 -0.94 -41.23
N LEU A 79 12.45 -0.58 -42.27
CA LEU A 79 13.64 0.28 -42.12
C LEU A 79 13.29 1.70 -41.69
N VAL A 80 12.28 2.32 -42.30
CA VAL A 80 11.80 3.67 -41.92
C VAL A 80 11.27 3.66 -40.49
N THR A 81 10.48 2.65 -40.12
CA THR A 81 9.94 2.50 -38.77
C THR A 81 11.04 2.24 -37.73
N ALA A 82 12.06 1.46 -38.09
CA ALA A 82 13.21 1.20 -37.23
C ALA A 82 14.07 2.47 -37.07
N ALA A 83 14.28 3.25 -38.14
CA ALA A 83 14.99 4.53 -38.10
C ALA A 83 14.29 5.55 -37.20
N LEU A 84 12.96 5.63 -37.29
CA LEU A 84 12.13 6.44 -36.40
C LEU A 84 12.27 6.03 -34.93
N ARG A 85 12.18 4.73 -34.63
CA ARG A 85 12.37 4.23 -33.26
C ARG A 85 13.77 4.56 -32.74
N TYR A 86 14.80 4.40 -33.56
CA TYR A 86 16.17 4.71 -33.18
C TYR A 86 16.37 6.20 -32.88
N ARG A 87 15.83 7.11 -33.71
CA ARG A 87 15.89 8.56 -33.48
C ARG A 87 15.02 8.98 -32.30
N GLN A 88 13.84 8.39 -32.10
CA GLN A 88 13.03 8.60 -30.90
C GLN A 88 13.77 8.14 -29.64
N GLU A 89 14.45 7.00 -29.69
CA GLU A 89 15.29 6.53 -28.59
C GLU A 89 16.51 7.44 -28.38
N ALA A 90 17.09 7.98 -29.44
CA ALA A 90 18.22 8.93 -29.38
C ALA A 90 17.80 10.33 -28.91
N PHE A 91 16.60 10.78 -29.27
CA PHE A 91 15.98 12.02 -28.78
C PHE A 91 15.53 11.85 -27.33
N ASN A 92 14.87 10.74 -27.00
CA ASN A 92 14.62 10.38 -25.61
C ASN A 92 15.95 10.31 -24.86
N ARG A 93 17.02 9.79 -25.47
CA ARG A 93 18.36 9.78 -24.87
C ARG A 93 18.95 11.19 -24.73
N SER A 94 18.78 12.11 -25.68
CA SER A 94 19.29 13.48 -25.60
C SER A 94 18.51 14.34 -24.60
N VAL A 95 17.20 14.14 -24.53
CA VAL A 95 16.30 14.68 -23.50
C VAL A 95 16.62 14.04 -22.12
N GLN A 96 17.00 12.76 -22.09
CA GLN A 96 17.41 12.05 -20.88
C GLN A 96 18.85 12.37 -20.43
N THR A 97 19.78 12.73 -21.33
CA THR A 97 21.17 13.09 -20.98
C THR A 97 21.27 14.39 -20.22
N SER A 98 20.20 15.20 -20.23
CA SER A 98 20.15 16.41 -19.41
C SER A 98 19.77 16.15 -17.96
N ASP A 99 19.21 14.98 -17.56
CA ASP A 99 19.05 14.65 -16.12
C ASP A 99 18.56 13.22 -15.69
N MET A 100 18.10 12.29 -16.55
CA MET A 100 17.25 11.17 -16.05
C MET A 100 17.32 9.79 -16.77
N ARG A 101 18.51 9.25 -17.06
CA ARG A 101 18.69 7.77 -17.17
C ARG A 101 19.46 7.27 -15.96
N GLU A 102 18.73 6.96 -14.90
CA GLU A 102 19.30 6.27 -13.74
C GLU A 102 19.27 4.77 -14.01
N GLU A 103 20.42 4.18 -14.33
CA GLU A 103 20.59 2.75 -14.20
C GLU A 103 20.63 2.37 -12.71
N LEU A 104 20.39 1.09 -12.40
CA LEU A 104 20.46 0.57 -11.03
C LEU A 104 21.91 0.54 -10.52
N SER A 105 22.48 1.72 -10.27
CA SER A 105 23.79 1.92 -9.66
C SER A 105 23.73 1.68 -8.15
N ALA A 106 24.86 1.31 -7.54
CA ALA A 106 24.97 1.14 -6.09
C ALA A 106 24.49 2.39 -5.31
N ALA A 107 24.77 3.58 -5.83
CA ALA A 107 24.30 4.83 -5.23
C ALA A 107 22.77 4.96 -5.26
N LYS A 108 22.14 4.58 -6.39
CA LYS A 108 20.68 4.61 -6.53
C LYS A 108 20.02 3.54 -5.66
N ALA A 109 20.64 2.37 -5.52
CA ALA A 109 20.18 1.33 -4.61
C ALA A 109 20.18 1.80 -3.14
N VAL A 110 21.23 2.50 -2.70
CA VAL A 110 21.28 3.11 -1.35
C VAL A 110 20.20 4.18 -1.18
N GLN A 111 19.98 5.02 -2.19
CA GLN A 111 18.91 6.02 -2.15
C GLN A 111 17.53 5.36 -2.04
N LEU A 112 17.24 4.36 -2.88
CA LEU A 112 16.01 3.58 -2.86
C LEU A 112 15.81 2.87 -1.52
N PHE A 113 16.87 2.32 -0.94
CA PHE A 113 16.83 1.72 0.39
C PHE A 113 16.47 2.75 1.47
N GLY A 114 17.02 3.96 1.41
CA GLY A 114 16.63 5.06 2.30
C GLY A 114 15.15 5.45 2.16
N MET A 115 14.64 5.51 0.93
CA MET A 115 13.21 5.75 0.67
C MET A 115 12.33 4.61 1.20
N TYR A 116 12.76 3.37 1.01
CA TYR A 116 12.09 2.18 1.51
C TYR A 116 12.01 2.16 3.04
N LEU A 117 13.08 2.53 3.75
CA LEU A 117 13.06 2.63 5.21
C LEU A 117 12.07 3.67 5.71
N LYS A 118 11.98 4.83 5.05
CA LYS A 118 10.96 5.85 5.37
C LYS A 118 9.54 5.30 5.17
N PHE A 119 9.32 4.63 4.03
CA PHE A 119 8.04 3.98 3.74
C PHE A 119 7.69 2.94 4.82
N LEU A 120 8.63 2.08 5.19
CA LEU A 120 8.44 1.07 6.24
C LEU A 120 8.12 1.71 7.59
N PHE A 121 8.82 2.80 7.95
CA PHE A 121 8.56 3.54 9.18
C PHE A 121 7.15 4.11 9.23
N VAL A 122 6.71 4.79 8.16
CA VAL A 122 5.34 5.32 8.05
C VAL A 122 4.33 4.19 8.11
N TYR A 123 4.57 3.11 7.37
CA TYR A 123 3.71 1.93 7.36
C TYR A 123 3.50 1.34 8.76
N VAL A 124 4.58 1.06 9.48
CA VAL A 124 4.51 0.50 10.85
C VAL A 124 3.78 1.46 11.80
N LEU A 125 4.06 2.75 11.70
CA LEU A 125 3.42 3.77 12.54
C LEU A 125 1.91 3.84 12.28
N VAL A 126 1.49 3.91 11.02
CA VAL A 126 0.07 3.96 10.65
C VAL A 126 -0.62 2.66 11.03
N MET A 127 0.04 1.51 10.87
CA MET A 127 -0.49 0.21 11.28
C MET A 127 -0.72 0.15 12.79
N ALA A 128 0.25 0.61 13.60
CA ALA A 128 0.15 0.63 15.06
C ALA A 128 -0.96 1.57 15.56
N ILE A 129 -1.05 2.78 15.00
CA ILE A 129 -2.09 3.75 15.34
C ILE A 129 -3.46 3.23 14.92
N SER A 130 -3.57 2.65 13.72
CA SER A 130 -4.82 2.08 13.21
C SER A 130 -5.27 0.90 14.06
N TRP A 131 -4.36 0.00 14.42
CA TRP A 131 -4.63 -1.14 15.30
C TRP A 131 -5.18 -0.68 16.67
N TYR A 132 -4.53 0.30 17.29
CA TYR A 132 -5.00 0.91 18.51
C TYR A 132 -6.38 1.57 18.34
N GLY A 133 -6.56 2.36 17.28
CA GLY A 133 -7.80 3.05 16.95
C GLY A 133 -8.98 2.10 16.76
N VAL A 134 -8.81 1.04 15.97
CA VAL A 134 -9.81 -0.02 15.75
C VAL A 134 -10.30 -0.59 17.08
N GLN A 135 -9.35 -1.03 17.93
CA GLN A 135 -9.72 -1.61 19.20
C GLN A 135 -10.41 -0.59 20.12
N THR A 136 -10.02 0.68 20.09
CA THR A 136 -10.56 1.71 21.02
C THR A 136 -11.99 2.05 20.62
N LEU A 137 -12.22 2.28 19.33
CA LEU A 137 -13.55 2.59 18.79
C LEU A 137 -14.54 1.43 19.01
N ALA A 138 -14.11 0.20 18.74
CA ALA A 138 -14.95 -0.98 18.90
C ALA A 138 -15.28 -1.28 20.38
N VAL A 139 -14.30 -1.18 21.29
CA VAL A 139 -14.54 -1.34 22.73
C VAL A 139 -15.46 -0.23 23.25
N TRP A 140 -15.20 1.02 22.86
CA TRP A 140 -16.02 2.15 23.27
C TRP A 140 -17.47 1.98 22.80
N ARG A 141 -17.67 1.59 21.55
CA ARG A 141 -19.00 1.30 20.98
C ARG A 141 -19.69 0.16 21.73
N PHE A 142 -18.99 -0.94 21.98
CA PHE A 142 -19.52 -2.10 22.70
C PHE A 142 -19.98 -1.75 24.13
N VAL A 143 -19.18 -0.96 24.86
CA VAL A 143 -19.54 -0.49 26.20
C VAL A 143 -20.71 0.52 26.13
N ALA A 144 -20.72 1.41 25.14
CA ALA A 144 -21.79 2.39 24.96
C ALA A 144 -23.15 1.74 24.66
N GLU A 145 -23.19 0.66 23.89
CA GLU A 145 -24.42 -0.08 23.56
C GLU A 145 -25.00 -0.84 24.76
N ARG A 146 -24.16 -1.20 25.74
CA ARG A 146 -24.57 -1.93 26.96
C ARG A 146 -24.83 -1.06 28.17
N ARG A 147 -24.63 0.24 28.04
CA ARG A 147 -24.96 1.21 29.08
C ARG A 147 -26.46 1.45 29.12
N GLU A 148 -27.01 1.46 30.33
CA GLU A 148 -28.38 1.89 30.52
C GLU A 148 -28.56 3.32 30.00
N PRO A 149 -29.60 3.59 29.17
CA PRO A 149 -29.80 4.90 28.60
C PRO A 149 -30.14 5.91 29.70
N ILE A 150 -29.25 6.87 29.94
CA ILE A 150 -29.55 8.01 30.83
C ILE A 150 -30.65 8.86 30.16
N PRO A 151 -31.86 8.97 30.73
CA PRO A 151 -32.92 9.78 30.13
C PRO A 151 -32.52 11.26 30.14
N GLY A 152 -32.61 11.94 28.98
CA GLY A 152 -32.44 13.41 28.88
C GLY A 152 -31.37 13.95 27.91
N ARG A 153 -30.57 13.11 27.23
CA ARG A 153 -29.49 13.57 26.31
C ARG A 153 -29.76 13.39 24.80
N ARG A 154 -31.02 13.28 24.38
CA ARG A 154 -31.39 13.02 22.97
C ARG A 154 -30.82 14.07 22.00
N VAL A 155 -30.93 15.37 22.29
CA VAL A 155 -30.47 16.44 21.37
C VAL A 155 -28.94 16.43 21.19
N ARG A 156 -28.19 16.29 22.29
CA ARG A 156 -26.72 16.13 22.23
C ARG A 156 -26.31 14.84 21.50
N GLN A 157 -27.09 13.76 21.62
CA GLN A 157 -26.85 12.52 20.87
C GLN A 157 -27.10 12.70 19.37
N TYR A 158 -28.15 13.42 18.95
CA TYR A 158 -28.38 13.70 17.53
C TYR A 158 -27.32 14.63 16.94
N PHE A 159 -26.89 15.67 17.67
CA PHE A 159 -25.80 16.55 17.25
C PHE A 159 -24.46 15.80 17.15
N LEU A 160 -24.11 14.99 18.16
CA LEU A 160 -22.91 14.13 18.10
C LEU A 160 -23.01 13.08 17.01
N ARG A 161 -24.21 12.55 16.72
CA ARG A 161 -24.44 11.64 15.59
C ARG A 161 -24.24 12.36 14.26
N ALA A 162 -24.81 13.54 14.07
CA ALA A 162 -24.65 14.34 12.84
C ALA A 162 -23.18 14.75 12.63
N LEU A 163 -22.49 15.20 13.69
CA LEU A 163 -21.06 15.49 13.65
C LEU A 163 -20.24 14.23 13.38
N SER A 164 -20.61 13.08 13.96
CA SER A 164 -19.97 11.80 13.67
C SER A 164 -20.22 11.34 12.24
N ILE A 165 -21.39 11.64 11.66
CA ILE A 165 -21.73 11.33 10.27
C ILE A 165 -20.91 12.22 9.33
N GLY A 166 -20.83 13.53 9.60
CA GLY A 166 -19.98 14.45 8.83
C GLY A 166 -18.49 14.13 8.93
N ALA A 167 -17.99 13.86 10.14
CA ALA A 167 -16.62 13.38 10.35
C ALA A 167 -16.39 12.04 9.68
N SER A 168 -17.37 11.13 9.72
CA SER A 168 -17.29 9.86 9.04
C SER A 168 -17.25 10.05 7.53
N LEU A 169 -18.05 10.94 6.93
CA LEU A 169 -18.05 11.24 5.49
C LEU A 169 -16.67 11.73 5.01
N VAL A 170 -16.01 12.58 5.79
CA VAL A 170 -14.64 13.03 5.52
C VAL A 170 -13.61 11.90 5.75
N LEU A 171 -13.79 11.07 6.78
CA LEU A 171 -13.00 9.85 7.01
C LEU A 171 -13.28 8.74 5.96
N PHE A 172 -14.40 8.82 5.25
CA PHE A 172 -14.93 7.83 4.30
C PHE A 172 -14.66 8.17 2.84
N SER A 173 -14.17 9.37 2.53
CA SER A 173 -13.60 9.60 1.21
C SER A 173 -12.41 8.64 1.01
N PRO A 174 -12.30 7.99 -0.16
CA PRO A 174 -11.12 7.21 -0.51
C PRO A 174 -9.85 8.02 -0.26
N ALA A 175 -8.79 7.36 0.23
CA ALA A 175 -7.42 7.90 0.37
C ALA A 175 -7.02 8.84 -0.78
N TYR A 176 -7.38 8.45 -1.99
CA TYR A 176 -7.24 9.25 -3.20
C TYR A 176 -7.98 10.61 -3.14
N VAL A 177 -9.28 10.64 -2.83
CA VAL A 177 -10.10 11.86 -2.89
C VAL A 177 -9.63 12.91 -1.88
N ILE A 178 -9.27 12.48 -0.67
CA ILE A 178 -8.73 13.40 0.35
C ILE A 178 -7.35 13.90 -0.06
N ALA A 179 -6.49 13.02 -0.56
CA ALA A 179 -5.17 13.42 -1.02
C ALA A 179 -5.26 14.45 -2.16
N TYR A 180 -6.17 14.25 -3.12
CA TYR A 180 -6.36 15.18 -4.23
C TYR A 180 -7.02 16.50 -3.83
N SER A 181 -7.98 16.50 -2.90
CA SER A 181 -8.61 17.74 -2.46
C SER A 181 -7.67 18.64 -1.65
N VAL A 182 -6.67 18.06 -0.98
CA VAL A 182 -5.71 18.83 -0.15
C VAL A 182 -4.45 19.24 -0.92
N ARG A 183 -4.22 18.69 -2.11
CA ARG A 183 -3.05 18.97 -2.97
C ARG A 183 -2.87 20.46 -3.31
N THR A 184 -3.94 21.26 -3.31
CA THR A 184 -3.94 22.62 -3.86
C THR A 184 -3.63 23.75 -2.88
N GLU A 185 -3.63 23.51 -1.56
CA GLU A 185 -3.55 24.61 -0.57
C GLU A 185 -2.49 24.45 0.52
N PHE A 186 -2.01 23.23 0.80
CA PHE A 186 -1.03 23.00 1.85
C PHE A 186 0.33 22.60 1.25
N ASN A 187 1.38 23.31 1.66
CA ASN A 187 2.75 22.94 1.33
C ASN A 187 3.03 21.54 1.89
N THR A 188 3.04 20.52 1.03
CA THR A 188 2.98 19.08 1.34
C THR A 188 4.31 18.48 1.84
N ASP A 189 5.14 19.26 2.50
CA ASP A 189 6.30 18.74 3.24
C ASP A 189 5.83 18.21 4.58
N THR A 190 5.35 16.97 4.69
CA THR A 190 5.08 16.40 6.02
C THR A 190 4.75 14.91 5.97
N LEU A 191 5.75 14.10 6.36
CA LEU A 191 5.55 12.72 6.82
C LEU A 191 4.36 12.62 7.80
N PHE A 192 4.15 13.64 8.64
CA PHE A 192 3.01 13.74 9.55
C PHE A 192 1.64 13.80 8.85
N PHE A 193 1.54 14.51 7.73
CA PHE A 193 0.28 14.63 6.98
C PHE A 193 -0.08 13.31 6.30
N MET A 194 0.92 12.60 5.78
CA MET A 194 0.76 11.24 5.26
C MET A 194 0.32 10.25 6.34
N VAL A 195 0.91 10.32 7.55
CA VAL A 195 0.48 9.50 8.68
C VAL A 195 -0.96 9.83 9.06
N LEU A 196 -1.31 11.12 9.13
CA LEU A 196 -2.67 11.55 9.46
C LEU A 196 -3.66 11.04 8.42
N LEU A 197 -3.43 11.27 7.12
CA LEU A 197 -4.29 10.77 6.05
C LEU A 197 -4.33 9.24 5.98
N GLY A 198 -3.21 8.56 6.20
CA GLY A 198 -3.16 7.10 6.26
C GLY A 198 -4.01 6.54 7.41
N VAL A 199 -4.06 7.23 8.54
CA VAL A 199 -4.94 6.85 9.67
C VAL A 199 -6.39 7.23 9.38
N VAL A 200 -6.64 8.47 8.97
CA VAL A 200 -7.96 9.10 8.81
C VAL A 200 -8.69 8.56 7.58
N SER A 201 -8.04 8.53 6.42
CA SER A 201 -8.66 8.20 5.13
C SER A 201 -8.94 6.72 4.92
N ASN A 202 -8.66 5.91 5.92
CA ASN A 202 -8.87 4.49 5.87
C ASN A 202 -10.26 4.18 6.42
N GLY A 203 -11.25 4.04 5.53
CA GLY A 203 -12.51 3.32 5.81
C GLY A 203 -12.29 1.93 6.44
N LEU A 204 -11.04 1.44 6.44
CA LEU A 204 -10.53 0.36 7.26
C LEU A 204 -10.77 0.56 8.76
N LEU A 205 -10.48 1.74 9.35
CA LEU A 205 -10.70 1.96 10.78
C LEU A 205 -12.12 1.60 11.19
N MET A 206 -13.12 2.02 10.42
CA MET A 206 -14.52 1.72 10.71
C MET A 206 -14.88 0.28 10.33
N THR A 207 -14.45 -0.21 9.18
CA THR A 207 -14.74 -1.59 8.74
C THR A 207 -14.18 -2.62 9.72
N TYR A 208 -12.93 -2.43 10.14
CA TYR A 208 -12.27 -3.31 11.09
C TYR A 208 -12.70 -3.03 12.54
N ALA A 209 -13.08 -1.80 12.91
CA ALA A 209 -13.79 -1.56 14.18
C ALA A 209 -15.13 -2.29 14.22
N ASN A 210 -15.89 -2.30 13.13
CA ASN A 210 -17.13 -3.06 13.02
C ASN A 210 -16.86 -4.57 13.08
N LYS A 211 -15.83 -5.07 12.40
CA LYS A 211 -15.43 -6.48 12.45
C LYS A 211 -15.00 -6.89 13.88
N PHE A 212 -14.21 -6.06 14.56
CA PHE A 212 -13.80 -6.30 15.94
C PHE A 212 -14.99 -6.22 16.92
N HIS A 213 -15.89 -5.26 16.73
CA HIS A 213 -17.13 -5.16 17.51
C HIS A 213 -18.04 -6.38 17.30
N ALA A 214 -18.13 -6.91 16.08
CA ALA A 214 -18.85 -8.14 15.79
C ALA A 214 -18.23 -9.33 16.54
N PHE A 215 -16.88 -9.44 16.61
CA PHE A 215 -16.21 -10.46 17.42
C PHE A 215 -16.51 -10.29 18.91
N LEU A 216 -16.46 -9.06 19.46
CA LEU A 216 -16.83 -8.80 20.85
C LEU A 216 -18.28 -9.22 21.15
N THR A 217 -19.20 -8.93 20.21
CA THR A 217 -20.61 -9.30 20.34
C THR A 217 -20.81 -10.81 20.26
N ALA A 218 -20.17 -11.49 19.31
CA ALA A 218 -20.24 -12.95 19.17
C ALA A 218 -19.67 -13.66 20.40
N GLU A 219 -18.50 -13.22 20.88
CA GLU A 219 -17.88 -13.76 22.09
C GLU A 219 -18.74 -13.54 23.34
N SER A 220 -19.37 -12.38 23.46
CA SER A 220 -20.22 -12.08 24.61
C SER A 220 -21.52 -12.89 24.69
N ARG A 221 -21.92 -13.55 23.59
CA ARG A 221 -23.11 -14.43 23.53
C ARG A 221 -22.78 -15.87 23.92
N LYS A 222 -21.50 -16.21 24.13
CA LYS A 222 -21.07 -17.56 24.49
C LYS A 222 -21.25 -17.81 25.99
N GLY A 223 -21.59 -19.05 26.35
CA GLY A 223 -21.96 -19.45 27.72
C GLY A 223 -20.87 -19.29 28.79
N TYR A 224 -19.60 -19.08 28.41
CA TYR A 224 -18.54 -18.83 29.40
C TYR A 224 -18.69 -17.50 30.16
N VAL A 225 -19.50 -16.57 29.63
CA VAL A 225 -19.90 -15.34 30.32
C VAL A 225 -20.69 -15.68 31.58
N GLU A 226 -21.56 -16.69 31.52
CA GLU A 226 -22.34 -17.17 32.67
C GLU A 226 -21.44 -17.84 33.72
N THR A 227 -20.43 -18.58 33.26
CA THR A 227 -19.41 -19.16 34.15
C THR A 227 -18.52 -18.10 34.79
N ALA A 228 -18.23 -17.01 34.09
CA ALA A 228 -17.49 -15.87 34.60
C ALA A 228 -18.30 -15.09 35.67
N LEU A 229 -19.62 -15.02 35.52
CA LEU A 229 -20.52 -14.50 36.54
C LEU A 229 -20.53 -15.37 37.81
N ALA A 230 -20.52 -16.70 37.65
CA ALA A 230 -20.40 -17.63 38.76
C ALA A 230 -19.08 -17.51 39.54
N LYS A 231 -18.03 -16.95 38.90
CA LYS A 231 -16.73 -16.64 39.53
C LYS A 231 -16.68 -15.27 40.22
N ASN A 232 -17.83 -14.64 40.49
CA ASN A 232 -17.95 -13.31 41.13
C ASN A 232 -17.22 -12.17 40.38
N LEU A 233 -17.07 -12.27 39.06
CA LEU A 233 -16.50 -11.17 38.27
C LEU A 233 -17.51 -10.03 38.09
N ARG A 234 -17.02 -8.78 38.04
CA ARG A 234 -17.88 -7.61 37.83
C ARG A 234 -18.52 -7.64 36.44
N ASN A 235 -19.80 -7.29 36.37
CA ASN A 235 -20.63 -7.24 35.14
C ASN A 235 -21.32 -5.89 34.92
N THR A 236 -20.89 -4.84 35.62
CA THR A 236 -21.45 -3.50 35.44
C THR A 236 -20.80 -2.82 34.25
N TRP A 237 -21.58 -2.40 33.26
CA TRP A 237 -21.08 -1.75 32.03
C TRP A 237 -20.96 -0.23 32.15
N ASP A 238 -21.20 0.34 33.33
CA ASP A 238 -21.03 1.78 33.56
C ASP A 238 -19.55 2.15 33.75
N THR A 239 -19.15 3.33 33.26
CA THR A 239 -17.74 3.77 33.33
C THR A 239 -17.33 4.31 34.68
N ARG A 240 -18.27 4.51 35.60
CA ARG A 240 -18.00 4.96 36.97
C ARG A 240 -17.79 3.79 37.93
N THR A 241 -18.56 2.71 37.78
CA THR A 241 -18.57 1.57 38.72
C THR A 241 -18.03 0.27 38.10
N GLY A 242 -17.91 0.21 36.78
CA GLY A 242 -17.47 -0.95 36.02
C GLY A 242 -16.17 -0.71 35.26
N ILE A 243 -16.26 -0.44 33.96
CA ILE A 243 -15.10 -0.27 33.07
C ILE A 243 -14.66 1.19 33.04
N SER A 244 -13.55 1.53 33.70
CA SER A 244 -13.04 2.90 33.67
C SER A 244 -12.74 3.38 32.24
N LEU A 245 -13.02 4.66 31.96
CA LEU A 245 -12.67 5.31 30.69
C LEU A 245 -11.16 5.23 30.41
N ALA A 246 -10.33 5.29 31.45
CA ALA A 246 -8.89 5.11 31.34
C ALA A 246 -8.51 3.71 30.84
N ALA A 247 -9.23 2.66 31.24
CA ALA A 247 -8.99 1.30 30.74
C ALA A 247 -9.33 1.15 29.25
N ILE A 248 -10.27 1.94 28.72
CA ILE A 248 -10.64 1.93 27.29
C ILE A 248 -9.58 2.63 26.43
N VAL A 249 -9.00 3.73 26.93
CA VAL A 249 -8.06 4.58 26.17
C VAL A 249 -6.59 4.15 26.37
N ARG A 250 -6.26 3.29 27.33
CA ARG A 250 -4.88 2.81 27.51
C ARG A 250 -4.40 2.03 26.27
N PRO A 251 -3.11 2.19 25.87
CA PRO A 251 -2.54 1.51 24.71
C PRO A 251 -2.50 -0.02 24.90
N LEU A 252 -2.27 -0.48 26.12
CA LEU A 252 -2.39 -1.88 26.52
C LEU A 252 -3.70 -2.07 27.29
N LYS A 253 -4.72 -2.59 26.60
CA LYS A 253 -6.05 -2.81 27.17
C LYS A 253 -6.07 -4.05 28.04
N ARG A 254 -6.40 -3.85 29.31
CA ARG A 254 -6.63 -4.89 30.32
C ARG A 254 -7.82 -4.46 31.18
N PHE A 255 -8.68 -5.42 31.52
CA PHE A 255 -9.92 -5.17 32.25
C PHE A 255 -10.00 -6.07 33.50
N ASP A 256 -8.98 -5.97 34.34
CA ASP A 256 -8.78 -6.87 35.49
C ASP A 256 -10.03 -6.92 36.39
N GLY A 257 -10.47 -8.13 36.75
CA GLY A 257 -11.64 -8.36 37.61
C GLY A 257 -13.00 -8.16 36.94
N HIS A 258 -13.06 -7.91 35.63
CA HIS A 258 -14.32 -7.79 34.87
C HIS A 258 -14.47 -8.92 33.85
N VAL A 259 -15.70 -9.40 33.66
CA VAL A 259 -16.05 -10.38 32.61
C VAL A 259 -15.60 -9.96 31.20
N PHE A 260 -15.51 -8.65 30.94
CA PHE A 260 -15.10 -8.11 29.65
C PHE A 260 -13.64 -8.43 29.30
N ASN A 261 -12.78 -8.70 30.28
CA ASN A 261 -11.40 -9.09 30.02
C ASN A 261 -11.31 -10.37 29.19
N HIS A 262 -12.11 -11.38 29.56
CA HIS A 262 -12.13 -12.66 28.86
C HIS A 262 -12.73 -12.52 27.46
N ILE A 263 -13.82 -11.75 27.33
CA ILE A 263 -14.43 -11.43 26.02
C ILE A 263 -13.43 -10.72 25.12
N PHE A 264 -12.73 -9.70 25.65
CA PHE A 264 -11.77 -8.90 24.90
C PHE A 264 -10.54 -9.72 24.49
N MET A 265 -9.98 -10.54 25.38
CA MET A 265 -8.84 -11.40 25.06
C MET A 265 -9.18 -12.42 23.96
N ASN A 266 -10.33 -13.08 24.06
CA ASN A 266 -10.76 -14.07 23.05
C ASN A 266 -11.07 -13.43 21.69
N ALA A 267 -11.77 -12.29 21.69
CA ALA A 267 -12.01 -11.52 20.47
C ALA A 267 -10.71 -11.01 19.83
N ARG A 268 -9.72 -10.61 20.65
CA ARG A 268 -8.40 -10.17 20.19
C ARG A 268 -7.63 -11.27 19.47
N VAL A 269 -7.68 -12.51 19.95
CA VAL A 269 -7.03 -13.65 19.28
C VAL A 269 -7.59 -13.86 17.88
N GLN A 270 -8.91 -13.87 17.75
CA GLN A 270 -9.56 -14.02 16.43
C GLN A 270 -9.21 -12.86 15.50
N TYR A 271 -9.11 -11.65 16.06
CA TYR A 271 -8.78 -10.45 15.31
C TYR A 271 -7.33 -10.42 14.79
N PHE A 272 -6.37 -11.18 15.35
CA PHE A 272 -5.02 -11.22 14.75
C PHE A 272 -5.00 -11.73 13.31
N SER A 273 -5.97 -12.56 12.92
CA SER A 273 -6.08 -13.06 11.54
C SER A 273 -6.41 -11.95 10.54
N THR A 274 -7.09 -10.88 10.97
CA THR A 274 -7.53 -9.78 10.10
C THR A 274 -6.42 -8.77 9.82
N ILE A 275 -5.29 -8.83 10.55
CA ILE A 275 -4.09 -8.02 10.30
C ILE A 275 -3.62 -8.16 8.85
N LYS A 276 -3.68 -9.38 8.30
CA LYS A 276 -3.24 -9.65 6.91
C LYS A 276 -4.06 -8.86 5.90
N GLU A 277 -5.38 -8.85 6.08
CA GLU A 277 -6.29 -8.07 5.22
C GLU A 277 -6.04 -6.56 5.41
N GLN A 278 -5.94 -6.11 6.66
CA GLN A 278 -5.73 -4.69 6.99
C GLN A 278 -4.41 -4.17 6.42
N ALA A 279 -3.35 -5.00 6.44
CA ALA A 279 -2.04 -4.68 5.88
C ALA A 279 -2.11 -4.42 4.37
N SER A 280 -2.83 -5.25 3.61
CA SER A 280 -2.97 -5.08 2.16
C SER A 280 -3.63 -3.75 1.82
N PHE A 281 -4.74 -3.42 2.49
CA PHE A 281 -5.43 -2.17 2.24
C PHE A 281 -4.60 -0.95 2.68
N LEU A 282 -3.87 -1.06 3.79
CA LEU A 282 -3.03 0.03 4.28
C LEU A 282 -1.89 0.33 3.29
N ILE A 283 -1.23 -0.70 2.77
CA ILE A 283 -0.15 -0.55 1.78
C ILE A 283 -0.70 0.12 0.52
N THR A 284 -1.82 -0.36 -0.01
CA THR A 284 -2.49 0.26 -1.18
C THR A 284 -2.87 1.71 -0.90
N GLY A 285 -3.43 2.02 0.27
CA GLY A 285 -3.77 3.38 0.66
C GLY A 285 -2.56 4.31 0.72
N LEU A 286 -1.44 3.85 1.31
CA LEU A 286 -0.19 4.62 1.37
C LEU A 286 0.39 4.88 -0.02
N ILE A 287 0.42 3.88 -0.91
CA ILE A 287 0.88 4.04 -2.30
C ILE A 287 0.06 5.12 -3.01
N ILE A 288 -1.28 5.07 -2.89
CA ILE A 288 -2.18 6.04 -3.51
C ILE A 288 -1.96 7.45 -2.94
N ILE A 289 -1.82 7.60 -1.62
CA ILE A 289 -1.59 8.90 -0.97
C ILE A 289 -0.24 9.48 -1.42
N GLU A 290 0.82 8.67 -1.43
CA GLU A 290 2.16 9.09 -1.87
C GLU A 290 2.15 9.57 -3.32
N MET A 291 1.49 8.84 -4.22
CA MET A 291 1.37 9.21 -5.63
C MET A 291 0.50 10.46 -5.84
N ALA A 292 -0.65 10.54 -5.16
CA ALA A 292 -1.59 11.64 -5.30
C ALA A 292 -1.02 12.98 -4.83
N LEU A 293 -0.28 12.98 -3.72
CA LEU A 293 0.34 14.17 -3.14
C LEU A 293 1.66 14.57 -3.82
N ASN A 294 2.17 13.78 -4.77
CA ASN A 294 3.39 14.07 -5.53
C ASN A 294 4.60 14.36 -4.63
N ILE A 295 4.75 13.61 -3.53
CA ILE A 295 5.79 13.86 -2.53
C ILE A 295 7.12 13.31 -3.03
N HIS A 296 8.06 14.20 -3.34
CA HIS A 296 9.34 13.84 -3.91
C HIS A 296 10.22 13.11 -2.88
N GLY A 297 11.02 12.14 -3.33
CA GLY A 297 11.90 11.36 -2.45
C GLY A 297 11.21 10.30 -1.60
N HIS A 298 9.96 9.94 -1.93
CA HIS A 298 9.23 8.81 -1.37
C HIS A 298 9.20 7.61 -2.32
N PHE A 299 9.08 6.42 -1.74
CA PHE A 299 9.30 5.15 -2.42
C PHE A 299 8.28 4.89 -3.54
N SER A 300 6.98 5.13 -3.28
CA SER A 300 5.92 4.88 -4.28
C SER A 300 5.87 5.96 -5.35
N TYR A 301 6.25 7.18 -5.01
CA TYR A 301 6.37 8.28 -5.96
C TYR A 301 7.51 8.03 -6.96
N GLU A 302 8.68 7.61 -6.46
CA GLU A 302 9.80 7.25 -7.32
C GLU A 302 9.44 6.09 -8.25
N MET A 303 8.64 5.13 -7.80
CA MET A 303 8.11 4.06 -8.67
C MET A 303 7.35 4.62 -9.88
N LEU A 304 6.42 5.56 -9.65
CA LEU A 304 5.62 6.17 -10.72
C LEU A 304 6.50 6.96 -11.70
N ARG A 305 7.46 7.71 -11.16
CA ARG A 305 8.44 8.48 -11.93
C ARG A 305 9.28 7.56 -12.83
N GLN A 306 9.80 6.47 -12.28
CA GLN A 306 10.64 5.52 -13.03
C GLN A 306 9.84 4.70 -14.05
N LEU A 307 8.56 4.44 -13.78
CA LEU A 307 7.64 3.84 -14.75
C LEU A 307 7.41 4.78 -15.94
N LEU A 308 7.20 6.08 -15.69
CA LEU A 308 7.06 7.09 -16.74
C LEU A 308 8.32 7.20 -17.61
N TYR A 309 9.51 7.05 -17.01
CA TYR A 309 10.79 7.09 -17.73
C TYR A 309 11.20 5.76 -18.37
N GLY A 310 10.43 4.68 -18.18
CA GLY A 310 10.74 3.37 -18.76
C GLY A 310 11.91 2.62 -18.11
N ASN A 311 12.32 3.02 -16.90
CA ASN A 311 13.39 2.38 -16.13
C ASN A 311 12.83 1.20 -15.32
N TYR A 312 12.43 0.14 -16.03
CA TYR A 312 11.75 -1.02 -15.43
C TYR A 312 12.58 -1.75 -14.36
N ASP A 313 13.91 -1.69 -14.44
CA ASP A 313 14.82 -2.29 -13.45
C ASP A 313 14.58 -1.74 -12.05
N ILE A 314 14.48 -0.41 -11.93
CA ILE A 314 14.20 0.28 -10.65
C ILE A 314 12.76 -0.01 -10.19
N VAL A 315 11.80 0.00 -11.11
CA VAL A 315 10.39 -0.26 -10.79
C VAL A 315 10.23 -1.67 -10.19
N ILE A 316 10.87 -2.67 -10.77
CA ILE A 316 10.80 -4.05 -10.26
C ILE A 316 11.45 -4.16 -8.87
N ALA A 317 12.58 -3.49 -8.65
CA ALA A 317 13.21 -3.45 -7.33
C ALA A 317 12.28 -2.83 -6.27
N ILE A 318 11.54 -1.77 -6.62
CA ILE A 318 10.56 -1.15 -5.73
C ILE A 318 9.38 -2.10 -5.44
N ILE A 319 8.80 -2.72 -6.47
CA ILE A 319 7.71 -3.70 -6.32
C ILE A 319 8.14 -4.86 -5.42
N LEU A 320 9.37 -5.34 -5.57
CA LEU A 320 9.95 -6.39 -4.75
C LEU A 320 10.08 -5.96 -3.28
N GLY A 321 10.45 -4.71 -3.00
CA GLY A 321 10.43 -4.14 -1.64
C GLY A 321 9.01 -4.10 -1.03
N ILE A 322 8.01 -3.69 -1.81
CA ILE A 322 6.60 -3.71 -1.35
C ILE A 322 6.15 -5.14 -1.06
N PHE A 323 6.46 -6.09 -1.94
CA PHE A 323 6.15 -7.51 -1.74
C PHE A 323 6.77 -8.05 -0.45
N PHE A 324 8.04 -7.73 -0.17
CA PHE A 324 8.68 -8.11 1.09
C PHE A 324 7.99 -7.50 2.31
N THR A 325 7.50 -6.27 2.22
CA THR A 325 6.73 -5.64 3.30
C THR A 325 5.43 -6.40 3.57
N VAL A 326 4.69 -6.79 2.52
CA VAL A 326 3.46 -7.59 2.64
C VAL A 326 3.76 -8.92 3.31
N LYS A 327 4.77 -9.65 2.81
CA LYS A 327 5.13 -10.97 3.33
C LYS A 327 5.67 -10.94 4.76
N ALA A 328 6.49 -9.96 5.10
CA ALA A 328 6.94 -9.76 6.46
C ALA A 328 5.76 -9.53 7.41
N THR A 329 4.74 -8.79 6.97
CA THR A 329 3.54 -8.54 7.77
C THR A 329 2.68 -9.79 7.93
N GLU A 330 2.49 -10.59 6.87
CA GLU A 330 1.77 -11.86 6.96
C GLU A 330 2.44 -12.82 7.94
N MET A 331 3.77 -12.93 7.86
CA MET A 331 4.56 -13.76 8.75
C MET A 331 4.49 -13.28 10.21
N ALA A 332 4.58 -11.95 10.43
CA ALA A 332 4.43 -11.36 11.75
C ALA A 332 3.02 -11.61 12.33
N ALA A 333 1.97 -11.49 11.53
CA ALA A 333 0.59 -11.77 11.94
C ALA A 333 0.40 -13.24 12.33
N ASP A 334 0.93 -14.18 11.53
CA ASP A 334 0.89 -15.61 11.85
C ASP A 334 1.65 -15.94 13.13
N TYR A 335 2.83 -15.33 13.32
CA TYR A 335 3.63 -15.52 14.53
C TYR A 335 2.90 -15.00 15.78
N LEU A 336 2.32 -13.80 15.71
CA LEU A 336 1.54 -13.21 16.80
C LEU A 336 0.31 -14.06 17.14
N ALA A 337 -0.43 -14.49 16.12
CA ALA A 337 -1.60 -15.36 16.31
C ALA A 337 -1.21 -16.68 16.97
N HIS A 338 -0.12 -17.32 16.53
CA HIS A 338 0.36 -18.58 17.09
C HIS A 338 0.86 -18.45 18.53
N LYS A 339 1.66 -17.41 18.82
CA LYS A 339 2.15 -17.12 20.18
C LYS A 339 0.98 -16.94 21.15
N GLU A 340 -0.08 -16.28 20.72
CA GLU A 340 -1.24 -16.07 21.58
C GLU A 340 -2.06 -17.36 21.73
N TRP A 341 -2.22 -18.16 20.67
CA TRP A 341 -2.89 -19.47 20.73
C TRP A 341 -2.22 -20.44 21.72
N LEU A 342 -0.89 -20.48 21.76
CA LEU A 342 -0.13 -21.32 22.70
C LEU A 342 -0.38 -20.96 24.18
N LYS A 343 -0.80 -19.74 24.49
CA LYS A 343 -1.18 -19.37 25.85
C LYS A 343 -2.53 -19.97 26.26
N TYR A 344 -3.39 -20.31 25.30
CA TYR A 344 -4.69 -20.91 25.56
C TYR A 344 -4.64 -22.44 25.61
N GLU A 345 -3.71 -23.09 24.89
CA GLU A 345 -3.51 -24.55 24.99
C GLU A 345 -2.81 -24.98 26.28
N ASN A 346 -2.01 -24.10 26.89
CA ASN A 346 -1.24 -24.39 28.11
C ASN A 346 -1.96 -24.03 29.42
N HIS A 347 -3.27 -23.79 29.40
CA HIS A 347 -4.07 -23.42 30.58
C HIS A 347 -5.28 -24.33 30.79
#